data_AF-A0A9D2LB20-F1
#
_entry.id   AF-A0A9D2LB20-F1
#
_cell.length_a   1.000
_cell.length_b   1.000
_cell.length_c   1.000
_cell.angle_alpha   90.00
_cell.angle_beta   90.00
_cell.angle_gamma   90.00
#
_symmetry.space_group_name_H-M   'P 1'
#
loop_
_entity.id
_entity.type
_entity.pdbx_description
1 polymer ?
#
loop_
_entity_poly.entity_id
_entity_poly.type
_entity_poly.pdbx_seq_one_letter_code
_entity_poly.pdbx_strand_id
1 'polypeptide(L)'
;MSSTPQQRVHEATRRLLDLLETGDSISAEAIELRAELAEATAAAGHLDDAVYQADELFKDVQRVHGPDHAAVDRCRRSAAVIESLARARLADAPDHQVKPDSSS
;
A
#
# COMPACT_ATOMS: atom_id res chain seq x y z
N MET A 1 -10.03 5.64 -20.04
CA MET A 1 -9.00 4.63 -19.76
C MET A 1 -8.55 4.84 -18.33
N SER A 2 -8.63 3.84 -17.47
CA SER A 2 -8.12 3.95 -16.09
C SER A 2 -6.59 3.93 -16.12
N SER A 3 -5.92 4.75 -15.32
CA SER A 3 -4.45 4.76 -15.20
C SER A 3 -3.92 3.40 -14.75
N THR A 4 -2.73 3.01 -15.23
CA THR A 4 -2.07 1.77 -14.78
C THR A 4 -1.61 1.90 -13.32
N PRO A 5 -1.36 0.78 -12.62
CA PRO A 5 -0.82 0.81 -11.26
C PRO A 5 0.49 1.61 -11.16
N GLN A 6 1.41 1.46 -12.11
CA GLN A 6 2.68 2.19 -12.12
C GLN A 6 2.49 3.69 -12.34
N GLN A 7 1.53 4.08 -13.19
CA GLN A 7 1.17 5.50 -13.34
C GLN A 7 0.62 6.07 -12.03
N ARG A 8 -0.23 5.33 -11.32
CA ARG A 8 -0.74 5.77 -10.01
C ARG A 8 0.36 5.90 -8.97
N VAL A 9 1.33 4.97 -8.92
CA VAL A 9 2.51 5.09 -8.03
C VAL A 9 3.27 6.38 -8.34
N HIS A 10 3.56 6.61 -9.62
CA HIS A 10 4.29 7.81 -10.05
C HIS A 10 3.54 9.09 -9.69
N GLU A 11 2.24 9.16 -9.99
CA GLU A 11 1.40 10.32 -9.72
C GLU A 11 1.27 10.61 -8.22
N ALA A 12 1.02 9.58 -7.40
CA ALA A 12 0.93 9.70 -5.95
C ALA A 12 2.27 10.14 -5.34
N THR A 13 3.38 9.55 -5.81
CA THR A 13 4.73 9.94 -5.36
C THR A 13 5.00 11.40 -5.66
N ARG A 14 4.72 11.85 -6.89
CA ARG A 14 4.94 13.24 -7.31
C ARG A 14 4.12 14.21 -6.44
N ARG A 15 2.82 13.95 -6.25
CA ARG A 15 1.94 14.78 -5.43
C ARG A 15 2.39 14.82 -3.97
N LEU A 16 2.83 13.69 -3.42
CA LEU A 16 3.34 13.62 -2.06
C LEU A 16 4.62 14.44 -1.90
N LEU A 17 5.57 14.31 -2.82
CA LEU A 17 6.82 15.09 -2.79
C LEU A 17 6.53 16.60 -2.86
N ASP A 18 5.69 17.04 -3.80
CA ASP A 18 5.28 18.46 -3.92
C ASP A 18 4.66 18.98 -2.61
N LEU A 19 3.81 18.17 -1.96
CA LEU A 19 3.19 18.54 -0.68
C LEU A 19 4.23 18.63 0.46
N LEU A 20 5.14 17.66 0.53
CA LEU A 20 6.17 17.60 1.58
C LEU A 20 7.22 18.71 1.47
N GLU A 21 7.42 19.29 0.28
CA GLU A 21 8.28 20.47 0.13
C GLU A 21 7.75 21.69 0.88
N THR A 22 6.43 21.76 1.14
CA THR A 22 5.77 22.97 1.68
C THR A 22 4.94 22.73 2.93
N GLY A 23 4.74 21.47 3.35
CA GLY A 23 3.77 21.10 4.37
C GLY A 23 4.18 19.95 5.30
N ASP A 24 3.25 19.57 6.17
CA ASP A 24 3.42 18.50 7.17
C ASP A 24 3.11 17.12 6.56
N SER A 25 4.01 16.16 6.82
CA SER A 25 3.90 14.76 6.39
C SER A 25 2.74 13.98 7.03
N ILE A 26 2.10 14.56 8.06
CA ILE A 26 0.93 14.02 8.76
C ILE A 26 -0.34 14.88 8.54
N SER A 27 -0.30 15.88 7.64
CA SER A 27 -1.53 16.55 7.21
C SER A 27 -2.55 15.56 6.63
N ALA A 28 -3.85 15.89 6.67
CA ALA A 28 -4.90 15.02 6.14
C ALA A 28 -4.66 14.66 4.66
N GLU A 29 -4.16 15.60 3.87
CA GLU A 29 -3.78 15.37 2.47
C GLU A 29 -2.56 14.44 2.35
N ALA A 30 -1.53 14.63 3.18
CA ALA A 30 -0.36 13.76 3.18
C ALA A 30 -0.73 12.32 3.57
N ILE A 31 -1.61 12.13 4.55
CA ILE A 31 -2.11 10.81 4.96
C ILE A 31 -2.82 10.13 3.79
N GLU A 32 -3.68 10.86 3.07
CA GLU A 32 -4.38 10.32 1.91
C GLU A 32 -3.40 9.91 0.81
N LEU A 33 -2.46 10.80 0.45
CA LEU A 33 -1.46 10.53 -0.59
C LEU A 33 -0.53 9.36 -0.23
N ARG A 34 -0.09 9.26 1.03
CA ARG A 34 0.72 8.13 1.51
C ARG A 34 -0.03 6.81 1.42
N ALA A 35 -1.33 6.82 1.74
CA ALA A 35 -2.15 5.63 1.65
C ALA A 35 -2.46 5.24 0.19
N GLU A 36 -2.71 6.22 -0.68
CA GLU A 36 -2.83 6.01 -2.14
C GLU A 36 -1.55 5.41 -2.73
N LEU A 37 -0.37 5.90 -2.31
CA LEU A 37 0.92 5.38 -2.74
C LEU A 37 1.11 3.91 -2.33
N ALA A 38 0.77 3.57 -1.08
CA ALA A 38 0.84 2.19 -0.60
C ALA A 38 -0.07 1.25 -1.41
N GLU A 39 -1.32 1.66 -1.65
CA GLU A 39 -2.28 0.89 -2.45
C GLU A 39 -1.84 0.73 -3.91
N ALA A 40 -1.31 1.79 -4.52
CA ALA A 40 -0.80 1.75 -5.88
C ALA A 40 0.45 0.85 -5.99
N THR A 41 1.32 0.89 -4.99
CA THR A 41 2.53 0.05 -4.90
C THR A 41 2.16 -1.43 -4.80
N ALA A 42 1.16 -1.77 -3.98
CA ALA A 42 0.63 -3.13 -3.91
C ALA A 42 0.02 -3.57 -5.25
N ALA A 43 -0.76 -2.70 -5.90
CA ALA A 43 -1.37 -2.98 -7.20
C ALA A 43 -0.33 -3.13 -8.33
N ALA A 44 0.84 -2.53 -8.18
CA ALA A 44 1.98 -2.71 -9.09
C ALA A 44 2.74 -4.03 -8.83
N GLY A 45 2.38 -4.78 -7.79
CA GLY A 45 2.98 -6.07 -7.43
C GLY A 45 4.09 -5.99 -6.39
N HIS A 46 4.39 -4.81 -5.85
CA HIS A 46 5.46 -4.60 -4.87
C HIS A 46 4.88 -4.68 -3.46
N LEU A 47 4.45 -5.88 -3.04
CA LEU A 47 3.69 -6.08 -1.81
C LEU A 47 4.50 -5.73 -0.54
N ASP A 48 5.80 -6.08 -0.50
CA ASP A 48 6.65 -5.80 0.67
C ASP A 48 6.81 -4.29 0.90
N ASP A 49 7.06 -3.53 -0.17
CA ASP A 49 7.16 -2.07 -0.13
C ASP A 49 5.84 -1.44 0.32
N ALA A 50 4.71 -1.92 -0.20
CA ALA A 50 3.39 -1.43 0.17
C ALA A 50 3.08 -1.65 1.66
N VAL A 51 3.41 -2.83 2.19
CA VAL A 51 3.24 -3.14 3.61
C VAL A 51 4.10 -2.21 4.47
N TYR A 52 5.37 -2.01 4.10
CA TYR A 52 6.25 -1.08 4.80
C TYR A 52 5.70 0.35 4.80
N GLN A 53 5.24 0.84 3.64
CA GLN A 53 4.66 2.19 3.51
C GLN A 53 3.41 2.38 4.38
N ALA A 54 2.51 1.38 4.40
CA ALA A 54 1.29 1.43 5.19
C ALA A 54 1.57 1.35 6.70
N ASP A 55 2.53 0.53 7.12
CA ASP A 55 2.94 0.39 8.52
C ASP A 55 3.57 1.69 9.06
N GLU A 56 4.47 2.31 8.29
CA GLU A 56 5.06 3.60 8.66
C GLU A 56 4.00 4.71 8.75
N LEU A 57 3.05 4.76 7.82
CA LEU A 57 1.92 5.68 7.91
C LEU A 57 1.09 5.45 9.18
N PHE A 58 0.78 4.20 9.51
CA PHE A 58 -0.01 3.86 10.69
C PHE A 58 0.69 4.23 12.00
N LYS A 59 2.01 4.01 12.10
CA LYS A 59 2.82 4.41 13.26
C LYS A 59 2.83 5.93 13.43
N ASP A 60 3.04 6.67 12.35
CA ASP A 60 3.05 8.13 12.36
C ASP A 60 1.70 8.71 12.79
N VAL A 61 0.61 8.24 12.18
CA VAL A 61 -0.74 8.72 12.46
C VAL A 61 -1.13 8.43 13.91
N GLN A 62 -0.84 7.23 14.41
CA GLN A 62 -1.13 6.90 15.82
C GLN A 62 -0.30 7.73 16.80
N ARG A 63 0.99 7.96 16.50
CA ARG A 63 1.87 8.76 17.37
C ARG A 63 1.39 10.20 17.49
N VAL A 64 0.88 10.79 16.41
CA VAL A 64 0.46 12.20 16.39
C VAL A 64 -0.99 12.38 16.84
N HIS A 65 -1.91 11.54 16.39
CA HIS A 65 -3.35 11.73 16.61
C HIS A 65 -3.95 10.80 17.66
N GLY A 66 -3.25 9.73 18.04
CA GLY A 66 -3.79 8.69 18.91
C GLY A 66 -4.61 7.63 18.16
N PRO A 67 -4.90 6.49 18.82
CA PRO A 67 -5.50 5.31 18.20
C PRO A 67 -6.99 5.45 17.81
N ASP A 68 -7.72 6.38 18.42
CA ASP A 68 -9.16 6.58 18.21
C ASP A 68 -9.49 7.64 17.15
N HIS A 69 -8.47 8.24 16.53
CA HIS A 69 -8.66 9.30 15.54
C HIS A 69 -9.10 8.74 14.17
N ALA A 70 -9.99 9.44 13.47
CA ALA A 70 -10.52 9.02 12.16
C ALA A 70 -9.43 8.77 11.09
N ALA A 71 -8.27 9.41 11.22
CA ALA A 71 -7.12 9.17 10.34
C ALA A 71 -6.56 7.73 10.44
N VAL A 72 -6.70 7.10 11.62
CA VAL A 72 -6.30 5.70 11.84
C VAL A 72 -7.14 4.76 10.97
N ASP A 73 -8.43 5.07 10.80
CA ASP A 73 -9.30 4.26 9.95
C ASP A 73 -8.93 4.34 8.47
N ARG A 74 -8.38 5.47 8.00
CA ARG A 74 -7.84 5.57 6.64
C ARG A 74 -6.67 4.61 6.42
N CYS A 75 -5.77 4.51 7.42
CA CYS A 75 -4.63 3.60 7.39
C CYS A 75 -5.11 2.13 7.37
N ARG A 76 -6.09 1.79 8.20
CA ARG A 76 -6.69 0.44 8.23
C ARG A 76 -7.33 0.05 6.90
N ARG A 77 -8.04 0.98 6.24
CA ARG A 77 -8.60 0.74 4.89
C ARG A 77 -7.49 0.44 3.87
N SER A 78 -6.40 1.20 3.90
CA SER A 78 -5.24 0.96 3.02
C SER A 78 -4.65 -0.43 3.25
N ALA A 79 -4.41 -0.81 4.51
CA ALA A 79 -3.92 -2.14 4.86
C ALA A 79 -4.84 -3.27 4.36
N ALA A 80 -6.17 -3.11 4.49
CA ALA A 80 -7.13 -4.08 3.99
C ALA A 80 -7.09 -4.22 2.46
N VAL A 81 -6.88 -3.12 1.73
CA VAL A 81 -6.69 -3.14 0.26
C VAL A 81 -5.41 -3.91 -0.08
N ILE A 82 -4.29 -3.60 0.57
CA ILE A 82 -3.00 -4.29 0.33
C ILE A 82 -3.12 -5.79 0.60
N GLU A 83 -3.75 -6.17 1.71
CA GLU A 83 -3.97 -7.57 2.05
C GLU A 83 -4.85 -8.29 1.00
N SER A 84 -5.88 -7.62 0.48
CA SER A 84 -6.73 -8.18 -0.57
C SER A 84 -5.96 -8.46 -1.86
N LEU A 85 -5.05 -7.54 -2.25
CA LEU A 85 -4.19 -7.68 -3.42
C LEU A 85 -3.15 -8.79 -3.21
N ALA A 86 -2.58 -8.89 -2.01
CA ALA A 86 -1.67 -9.97 -1.66
C ALA A 86 -2.34 -11.34 -1.76
N ARG A 87 -3.56 -11.47 -1.21
CA ARG A 87 -4.34 -12.71 -1.31
C ARG A 87 -4.67 -13.09 -2.75
N ALA A 88 -5.10 -12.13 -3.57
CA ALA A 88 -5.36 -12.36 -4.99
C ALA A 88 -4.09 -12.86 -5.70
N ARG A 89 -2.94 -12.24 -5.42
CA ARG A 89 -1.66 -12.63 -6.02
C ARG A 89 -1.21 -14.05 -5.63
N LEU A 90 -1.45 -14.44 -4.38
CA LEU A 90 -1.19 -15.79 -3.90
C LEU A 90 -2.11 -16.83 -4.55
N ALA A 91 -3.38 -16.49 -4.79
CA ALA A 91 -4.32 -17.36 -5.50
C ALA A 91 -3.96 -17.53 -6.99
N ASP A 92 -3.39 -16.49 -7.61
CA ASP A 92 -2.91 -16.51 -9.00
C ASP A 92 -1.51 -17.13 -9.15
N ALA A 93 -0.85 -17.50 -8.06
CA ALA A 93 0.43 -18.20 -8.14
C ALA A 93 0.20 -19.56 -8.80
N PRO A 94 0.89 -19.89 -9.90
CA PRO A 94 0.74 -21.19 -10.52
C PRO A 94 1.11 -22.24 -9.48
N ASP A 95 0.19 -23.16 -9.21
CA ASP A 95 0.46 -24.35 -8.39
C ASP A 95 1.79 -24.91 -8.85
N HIS A 96 2.79 -24.86 -7.97
CA HIS A 96 4.02 -25.61 -8.18
C HIS A 96 3.62 -27.07 -8.09
N GLN A 97 3.18 -27.64 -9.23
CA GLN A 97 2.94 -29.06 -9.35
C GLN A 97 4.23 -29.76 -8.97
N VAL A 98 4.27 -30.25 -7.75
CA VAL A 98 5.16 -31.32 -7.33
C VAL A 98 4.86 -32.45 -8.29
N LYS A 99 5.68 -32.60 -9.35
CA LYS A 99 5.63 -33.79 -10.19
C LYS A 99 5.75 -34.97 -9.24
N PRO A 100 4.83 -35.94 -9.25
CA PRO A 100 4.99 -37.13 -8.44
C PRO A 100 6.31 -37.78 -8.84
N ASP A 101 7.14 -38.11 -7.85
CA ASP A 101 8.37 -38.88 -8.06
C ASP A 101 8.02 -40.14 -8.86
N SER A 102 8.41 -40.16 -10.12
CA SER A 102 8.45 -41.37 -10.91
C SER A 102 9.58 -42.23 -10.34
N SER A 103 9.27 -43.01 -9.31
CA SER A 103 10.10 -44.15 -8.92
C SER A 103 10.11 -45.14 -10.09
N SER A 104 11.30 -45.41 -10.63
CA SER A 104 11.61 -46.55 -11.48
C SER A 104 13.00 -47.05 -11.13
#